data_AF-A0A0C2FFA7-F1
#
_entry.id   AF-A0A0C2FFA7-F1
#
_cell.length_a   1.000
_cell.length_b   1.000
_cell.length_c   1.000
_cell.angle_alpha   90.00
_cell.angle_beta   90.00
_cell.angle_gamma   90.00
#
_symmetry.space_group_name_H-M   'P 1'
#
loop_
_entity.id
_entity.type
_entity.pdbx_description
1 polymer ?
#
loop_
_entity_poly.entity_id
_entity_poly.type
_entity_poly.pdbx_seq_one_letter_code
_entity_poly.pdbx_strand_id
1 'polypeptide(L)'
;MGERLSESLLFTLAKENKDTSYALGLIAKFLNVTVNTFRTHGIKDRRAVTCQRVSCNRIEKERILSLNPRLRDIVVYDFSYQDQELKMGGHWGNRFSIILRSIPPETRDILEKRLKEFEKDGFINYFGTQRFGSCDTNTAVVGKHILRRDWEGAIRVILSNEHLPGEEVI
;
A
#
# COMPACT_ATOMS: atom_id res chain seq x y z
N MET A 1 -21.45 19.56 -30.92
CA MET A 1 -20.19 19.15 -31.57
C MET A 1 -19.06 19.63 -30.67
N GLY A 2 -18.36 18.85 -29.84
CA GLY A 2 -18.36 17.42 -29.51
C GLY A 2 -17.88 17.24 -28.05
N GLU A 3 -17.98 16.03 -27.53
CA GLU A 3 -17.77 15.63 -26.15
C GLU A 3 -16.40 16.04 -25.56
N ARG A 4 -16.39 16.74 -24.42
CA ARG A 4 -15.20 16.85 -23.56
C ARG A 4 -15.28 15.80 -22.45
N LEU A 5 -15.11 14.53 -22.83
CA LEU A 5 -15.25 13.36 -21.95
C LEU A 5 -13.96 12.89 -21.26
N SER A 6 -12.85 13.64 -21.30
CA SER A 6 -11.53 13.07 -20.96
C SER A 6 -10.82 13.60 -19.72
N GLU A 7 -11.40 14.50 -18.92
CA GLU A 7 -10.69 15.03 -17.75
C GLU A 7 -10.92 14.16 -16.50
N SER A 8 -9.88 13.42 -16.10
CA SER A 8 -9.81 12.67 -14.85
C SER A 8 -9.55 13.61 -13.69
N LEU A 9 -10.33 13.49 -12.61
CA LEU A 9 -10.08 14.21 -11.37
C LEU A 9 -9.00 13.47 -10.59
N LEU A 10 -7.91 14.16 -10.31
CA LEU A 10 -6.85 13.67 -9.45
C LEU A 10 -6.87 14.40 -8.10
N PHE A 11 -6.50 13.68 -7.06
CA PHE A 11 -6.29 14.20 -5.71
C PHE A 11 -5.22 13.40 -4.98
N THR A 12 -4.73 13.95 -3.88
CA THR A 12 -3.79 13.30 -2.98
C THR A 12 -4.55 12.72 -1.81
N LEU A 13 -4.39 11.41 -1.59
CA LEU A 13 -4.90 10.68 -0.44
C LEU A 13 -3.78 10.55 0.59
N ALA A 14 -3.93 11.21 1.73
CA ALA A 14 -3.17 10.93 2.95
C ALA A 14 -3.96 9.96 3.83
N LYS A 15 -3.27 8.97 4.38
CA LYS A 15 -3.84 8.01 5.33
C LYS A 15 -2.84 7.67 6.42
N GLU A 16 -3.34 7.42 7.62
CA GLU A 16 -2.56 6.97 8.77
C GLU A 16 -3.10 5.63 9.29
N ASN A 17 -2.22 4.62 9.37
CA ASN A 17 -2.56 3.29 9.89
C ASN A 17 -3.75 2.60 9.18
N LYS A 18 -3.93 2.85 7.87
CA LYS A 18 -4.98 2.23 7.03
C LYS A 18 -4.39 1.61 5.77
N ASP A 19 -5.02 0.55 5.29
CA ASP A 19 -4.77 0.02 3.95
C ASP A 19 -5.31 0.98 2.88
N THR A 20 -4.61 1.10 1.74
CA THR A 20 -5.07 1.94 0.61
C THR A 20 -6.46 1.50 0.13
N SER A 21 -6.69 0.18 0.01
CA SER A 21 -7.98 -0.40 -0.40
C SER A 21 -9.10 -0.08 0.58
N TYR A 22 -8.83 -0.11 1.88
CA TYR A 22 -9.80 0.25 2.92
C TYR A 22 -10.19 1.73 2.81
N ALA A 23 -9.21 2.62 2.70
CA ALA A 23 -9.46 4.07 2.59
C ALA A 23 -10.31 4.41 1.35
N LEU A 24 -9.95 3.85 0.19
CA LEU A 24 -10.71 4.06 -1.05
C LEU A 24 -12.10 3.40 -0.99
N GLY A 25 -12.23 2.23 -0.35
CA GLY A 25 -13.52 1.58 -0.16
C GLY A 25 -14.48 2.41 0.72
N LEU A 26 -13.95 3.05 1.76
CA LEU A 26 -14.74 3.96 2.61
C LEU A 26 -15.21 5.20 1.83
N ILE A 27 -14.33 5.81 1.04
CA ILE A 27 -14.68 6.95 0.17
C ILE A 27 -15.73 6.51 -0.85
N ALA A 28 -15.55 5.36 -1.50
CA ALA A 28 -16.48 4.82 -2.47
C ALA A 28 -17.89 4.62 -1.88
N LYS A 29 -17.96 4.08 -0.65
CA LYS A 29 -19.21 3.89 0.09
C LYS A 29 -19.93 5.22 0.35
N PHE A 30 -19.23 6.27 0.78
CA PHE A 30 -19.85 7.58 1.01
C PHE A 30 -20.33 8.26 -0.28
N LEU A 31 -19.68 7.99 -1.41
CA LEU A 31 -20.04 8.55 -2.71
C LEU A 31 -21.06 7.71 -3.49
N ASN A 32 -21.42 6.53 -2.98
CA ASN A 32 -22.26 5.53 -3.63
C ASN A 32 -21.69 5.09 -5.00
N VAL A 33 -20.40 4.78 -5.05
CA VAL A 33 -19.70 4.29 -6.25
C VAL A 33 -18.90 3.02 -5.93
N THR A 34 -18.38 2.36 -6.95
CA THR A 34 -17.50 1.20 -6.76
C THR A 34 -16.07 1.62 -6.45
N VAL A 35 -15.32 0.81 -5.68
CA VAL A 35 -13.89 1.07 -5.43
C VAL A 35 -13.06 1.11 -6.73
N ASN A 36 -13.51 0.38 -7.75
CA ASN A 36 -12.93 0.36 -9.09
C ASN A 36 -13.08 1.68 -9.84
N THR A 37 -13.78 2.67 -9.29
CA THR A 37 -13.79 4.05 -9.81
C THR A 37 -12.47 4.78 -9.51
N PHE A 38 -11.72 4.33 -8.50
CA PHE A 38 -10.44 4.92 -8.13
C PHE A 38 -9.27 4.17 -8.78
N ARG A 39 -8.24 4.92 -9.18
CA ARG A 39 -6.98 4.39 -9.69
C ARG A 39 -5.81 4.96 -8.91
N THR A 40 -4.78 4.16 -8.72
CA THR A 40 -3.53 4.55 -8.06
C THR A 40 -2.34 3.96 -8.82
N HIS A 41 -1.14 4.51 -8.61
CA HIS A 41 0.09 3.89 -9.14
C HIS A 41 0.54 2.65 -8.36
N GLY A 42 -0.14 2.31 -7.25
CA GLY A 42 0.23 1.24 -6.34
C GLY A 42 -0.42 1.41 -4.95
N ILE A 43 -0.24 0.40 -4.11
CA ILE A 43 -0.63 0.44 -2.70
C ILE A 43 0.53 1.03 -1.88
N LYS A 44 0.20 1.60 -0.71
CA LYS A 44 1.18 2.11 0.27
C LYS A 44 0.98 1.39 1.60
N ASP A 45 2.05 1.32 2.39
CA ASP A 45 2.07 0.58 3.65
C ASP A 45 0.92 0.98 4.58
N ARG A 46 0.32 -0.03 5.23
CA ARG A 46 -0.73 0.19 6.22
C ARG A 46 -0.20 0.93 7.43
N ARG A 47 0.86 0.40 8.06
CA ARG A 47 1.41 0.87 9.34
C ARG A 47 2.35 2.07 9.13
N ALA A 48 1.84 3.15 8.55
CA ALA A 48 2.57 4.37 8.29
C ALA A 48 1.60 5.54 8.10
N VAL A 49 2.13 6.76 8.07
CA VAL A 49 1.50 7.91 7.43
C VAL A 49 1.96 7.92 5.98
N THR A 50 1.03 7.81 5.04
CA THR A 50 1.36 7.71 3.61
C THR A 50 0.53 8.68 2.79
N CYS A 51 1.15 9.34 1.81
CA CYS A 51 0.47 10.15 0.81
C CYS A 51 0.63 9.53 -0.57
N GLN A 52 -0.43 9.51 -1.37
CA GLN A 52 -0.39 9.01 -2.75
C GLN A 52 -1.39 9.72 -3.65
N ARG A 53 -1.06 9.81 -4.95
CA ARG A 53 -2.00 10.27 -5.96
C ARG A 53 -3.08 9.21 -6.21
N VAL A 54 -4.30 9.69 -6.37
CA VAL A 54 -5.48 8.92 -6.77
C VAL A 54 -6.14 9.66 -7.92
N SER A 55 -6.62 8.94 -8.93
CA SER A 55 -7.53 9.49 -9.94
C SER A 55 -8.89 8.83 -9.88
N CYS A 56 -9.91 9.55 -10.31
CA CYS A 56 -11.26 9.07 -10.51
C CYS A 56 -11.94 9.86 -11.63
N ASN A 57 -12.94 9.25 -12.27
CA ASN A 57 -13.68 9.88 -13.35
C ASN A 57 -15.12 10.13 -12.92
N ARG A 58 -15.74 11.19 -13.45
CA ARG A 58 -17.16 11.53 -13.23
C ARG A 58 -17.54 11.74 -11.75
N ILE A 59 -16.61 12.22 -10.94
CA ILE A 59 -16.86 12.64 -9.56
C ILE A 59 -16.37 14.08 -9.42
N GLU A 60 -17.23 14.95 -8.91
CA GLU A 60 -16.88 16.34 -8.62
C GLU A 60 -15.96 16.44 -7.42
N LYS A 61 -15.00 17.36 -7.49
CA LYS A 61 -14.03 17.64 -6.42
C LYS A 61 -14.71 17.87 -5.08
N GLU A 62 -15.77 18.68 -5.05
CA GLU A 62 -16.47 19.12 -3.86
C GLU A 62 -17.12 17.93 -3.13
N ARG A 63 -17.60 16.93 -3.87
CA ARG A 63 -18.17 15.69 -3.30
C ARG A 63 -17.13 14.87 -2.56
N ILE A 64 -15.88 14.82 -3.04
CA ILE A 64 -14.79 14.11 -2.38
C ILE A 64 -14.26 14.93 -1.20
N LEU A 65 -14.00 16.23 -1.43
CA LEU A 65 -13.42 17.13 -0.44
C LEU A 65 -14.31 17.27 0.81
N SER A 66 -15.63 17.34 0.63
CA SER A 66 -16.60 17.43 1.73
C SER A 66 -16.64 16.21 2.66
N LEU A 67 -15.96 15.10 2.29
CA LEU A 67 -15.86 13.92 3.15
C LEU A 67 -14.79 14.05 4.24
N ASN A 68 -13.81 14.96 4.11
CA ASN A 68 -12.71 15.11 5.07
C ASN A 68 -13.15 15.12 6.55
N PRO A 69 -14.20 15.88 6.97
CA PRO A 69 -14.66 15.88 8.35
C PRO A 69 -15.19 14.53 8.87
N ARG A 70 -15.54 13.62 7.96
CA ARG A 70 -16.14 12.30 8.25
C ARG A 70 -15.12 11.16 8.16
N LEU A 71 -13.93 11.45 7.62
CA LEU A 71 -12.89 10.46 7.34
C LEU A 71 -11.84 10.50 8.46
N ARG A 72 -11.93 9.56 9.40
CA ARG A 72 -10.93 9.43 10.48
C ARG A 72 -9.62 8.86 9.93
N ASP A 73 -8.51 9.51 10.26
CA ASP A 73 -7.14 9.13 9.86
C ASP A 73 -6.92 9.12 8.33
N ILE A 74 -7.80 9.78 7.57
CA ILE A 74 -7.76 9.87 6.11
C ILE A 74 -8.08 11.32 5.72
N VAL A 75 -7.24 11.91 4.87
CA VAL A 75 -7.43 13.26 4.35
C VAL A 75 -7.21 13.27 2.84
N VAL A 76 -8.09 13.95 2.11
CA VAL A 76 -7.97 14.18 0.66
C VAL A 76 -7.75 15.67 0.39
N TYR A 77 -6.77 15.98 -0.48
CA TYR A 77 -6.35 17.35 -0.77
C TYR A 77 -5.68 17.45 -2.15
N ASP A 78 -5.23 18.65 -2.53
CA ASP A 78 -4.42 18.88 -3.75
C ASP A 78 -5.10 18.38 -5.04
N PHE A 79 -6.27 18.94 -5.35
CA PHE A 79 -7.09 18.48 -6.48
C PHE A 79 -6.64 19.10 -7.80
N SER A 80 -6.65 18.33 -8.89
CA SER A 80 -6.37 18.80 -10.25
C SER A 80 -7.15 17.98 -11.28
N TYR A 81 -7.43 18.55 -12.45
CA TYR A 81 -7.94 17.79 -13.60
C TYR A 81 -6.80 17.49 -14.59
N GLN A 82 -6.77 16.28 -15.15
CA GLN A 82 -5.80 15.86 -16.16
C GLN A 82 -6.46 14.95 -17.21
N ASP A 83 -5.90 14.90 -18.42
CA ASP A 83 -6.46 14.12 -19.54
C ASP A 83 -6.37 12.59 -19.37
N GLN A 84 -5.59 12.12 -18.41
CA GLN A 84 -5.35 10.70 -18.20
C GLN A 84 -5.55 10.31 -16.74
N GLU A 85 -6.18 9.15 -16.55
CA GLU A 85 -6.21 8.48 -15.25
C GLU A 85 -4.85 7.86 -14.92
N LEU A 86 -4.61 7.63 -13.63
CA LEU A 86 -3.39 6.98 -13.17
C LEU A 86 -3.36 5.51 -13.60
N LYS A 87 -2.18 5.04 -13.96
CA LYS A 87 -1.92 3.64 -14.34
C LYS A 87 -1.13 2.93 -13.24
N MET A 88 -1.41 1.65 -12.99
CA MET A 88 -0.62 0.86 -12.05
C MET A 88 0.86 0.89 -12.45
N GLY A 89 1.77 1.10 -11.49
CA GLY A 89 3.21 1.13 -11.74
C GLY A 89 3.75 2.42 -12.37
N GLY A 90 2.91 3.44 -12.64
CA GLY A 90 3.35 4.69 -13.27
C GLY A 90 4.11 5.68 -12.37
N HIS A 91 4.47 5.30 -11.13
CA HIS A 91 5.24 6.17 -10.24
C HIS A 91 6.74 5.85 -10.36
N TRP A 92 7.58 6.88 -10.29
CA TRP A 92 9.03 6.70 -10.32
C TRP A 92 9.55 5.97 -9.07
N GLY A 93 8.98 6.28 -7.90
CA GLY A 93 9.41 5.70 -6.63
C GLY A 93 8.65 6.27 -5.44
N ASN A 94 9.16 5.99 -4.25
CA ASN A 94 8.61 6.44 -2.99
C ASN A 94 9.67 7.20 -2.21
N ARG A 95 9.31 8.35 -1.63
CA ARG A 95 10.15 9.06 -0.69
C ARG A 95 9.78 8.62 0.72
N PHE A 96 10.77 8.11 1.46
CA PHE A 96 10.59 7.67 2.84
C PHE A 96 11.21 8.68 3.81
N SER A 97 10.53 8.91 4.93
CA SER A 97 11.08 9.54 6.12
C SER A 97 10.93 8.52 7.26
N ILE A 98 12.05 7.99 7.76
CA ILE A 98 12.06 6.89 8.72
C ILE A 98 12.70 7.38 10.01
N ILE A 99 12.06 7.11 11.15
CA ILE A 99 12.61 7.36 12.48
C ILE A 99 12.96 6.01 13.10
N LEU A 100 14.25 5.76 13.27
CA LEU A 100 14.76 4.64 14.06
C LEU A 100 14.73 5.03 15.54
N ARG A 101 14.12 4.20 16.39
CA ARG A 101 13.96 4.44 17.84
C ARG A 101 14.73 3.39 18.62
N SER A 102 15.02 3.69 19.89
CA SER A 102 15.68 2.76 20.82
C SER A 102 17.05 2.28 20.33
N ILE A 103 17.84 3.20 19.78
CA ILE A 103 19.20 2.92 19.31
C ILE A 103 20.16 2.99 20.51
N PRO A 104 20.93 1.93 20.80
CA PRO A 104 21.90 1.96 21.89
C PRO A 104 22.99 3.01 21.64
N PRO A 105 23.33 3.87 22.62
CA PRO A 105 24.28 4.97 22.44
C PRO A 105 25.64 4.55 21.86
N GLU A 106 26.13 3.37 22.25
CA GLU A 106 27.40 2.78 21.80
C GLU A 106 27.44 2.45 20.31
N THR A 107 26.28 2.38 19.64
CA THR A 107 26.19 2.06 18.21
C THR A 107 26.24 3.28 17.30
N ARG A 108 26.30 4.50 17.86
CA ARG A 108 26.21 5.75 17.08
C ARG A 108 27.26 5.85 15.97
N ASP A 109 28.54 5.64 16.30
CA ASP A 109 29.63 5.77 15.33
C ASP A 109 29.51 4.71 14.21
N ILE A 110 29.10 3.50 14.58
CA ILE A 110 28.84 2.42 13.62
C ILE A 110 27.69 2.82 12.69
N LEU A 111 26.60 3.33 13.23
CA LEU A 111 25.43 3.75 12.46
C LEU A 111 25.78 4.89 11.50
N GLU A 112 26.49 5.92 11.97
CA GLU A 112 26.93 7.04 11.12
C GLU A 112 27.82 6.56 9.97
N LYS A 113 28.74 5.61 10.25
CA LYS A 113 29.55 4.98 9.20
C LYS A 113 28.68 4.21 8.20
N ARG A 114 27.75 3.37 8.67
CA ARG A 114 26.85 2.59 7.81
C ARG A 114 25.93 3.46 6.96
N LEU A 115 25.45 4.58 7.49
CA LEU A 115 24.62 5.52 6.73
C LEU A 115 25.41 6.18 5.58
N LYS A 116 26.69 6.51 5.81
CA LYS A 116 27.59 7.02 4.74
C LYS A 116 27.85 5.96 3.66
N GLU A 117 28.07 4.71 4.06
CA GLU A 117 28.19 3.58 3.12
C GLU A 117 26.89 3.39 2.33
N PHE A 118 25.74 3.42 2.99
CA PHE A 118 24.42 3.29 2.37
C PHE A 118 24.12 4.42 1.37
N GLU A 119 24.48 5.67 1.69
CA GLU A 119 24.29 6.80 0.78
C GLU A 119 25.17 6.69 -0.48
N LYS A 120 26.40 6.21 -0.31
CA LYS A 120 27.37 6.09 -1.40
C LYS A 120 27.10 4.87 -2.30
N ASP A 121 26.92 3.70 -1.68
CA ASP A 121 26.92 2.41 -2.37
C ASP A 121 25.50 1.83 -2.51
N GLY A 122 24.51 2.39 -1.79
CA GLY A 122 23.13 1.92 -1.79
C GLY A 122 22.94 0.67 -0.94
N PHE A 123 22.06 -0.22 -1.41
CA PHE A 123 21.74 -1.48 -0.73
C PHE A 123 21.37 -2.56 -1.75
N ILE A 124 21.43 -3.82 -1.32
CA ILE A 124 21.03 -4.96 -2.16
C ILE A 124 19.51 -4.99 -2.30
N ASN A 125 19.02 -4.94 -3.54
CA ASN A 125 17.60 -4.88 -3.87
C ASN A 125 16.88 -6.23 -3.71
N TYR A 126 16.72 -6.67 -2.46
CA TYR A 126 16.00 -7.91 -2.13
C TYR A 126 14.49 -7.73 -2.13
N PHE A 127 13.77 -8.82 -2.38
CA PHE A 127 12.37 -8.92 -1.98
C PHE A 127 12.31 -9.02 -0.45
N GLY A 128 11.66 -8.05 0.20
CA GLY A 128 11.44 -8.06 1.65
C GLY A 128 10.51 -9.20 2.10
N THR A 129 10.54 -9.53 3.38
CA THR A 129 9.77 -10.63 3.99
C THR A 129 8.26 -10.52 3.73
N GLN A 130 7.72 -9.30 3.70
CA GLN A 130 6.31 -9.04 3.34
C GLN A 130 5.90 -9.65 1.99
N ARG A 131 6.84 -9.82 1.05
CA ARG A 131 6.58 -10.46 -0.25
C ARG A 131 6.27 -11.95 -0.12
N PHE A 132 6.75 -12.58 0.93
CA PHE A 132 6.62 -14.00 1.21
C PHE A 132 5.51 -14.33 2.21
N GLY A 133 4.74 -13.32 2.62
CA GLY A 133 3.73 -13.43 3.68
C GLY A 133 4.29 -12.99 5.04
N SER A 134 3.41 -12.45 5.89
CA SER A 134 3.75 -12.07 7.28
C SER A 134 3.36 -13.15 8.29
N CYS A 135 2.62 -14.17 7.86
CA CYS A 135 2.21 -15.33 8.66
C CYS A 135 2.89 -16.59 8.11
N ASP A 136 2.91 -17.64 8.91
CA ASP A 136 3.73 -18.86 8.82
C ASP A 136 3.70 -19.61 7.47
N THR A 137 2.80 -19.26 6.56
CA THR A 137 2.75 -19.77 5.20
C THR A 137 3.64 -18.97 4.25
N ASN A 138 4.84 -19.48 3.97
CA ASN A 138 5.73 -18.91 2.96
C ASN A 138 5.16 -19.07 1.55
N THR A 139 4.78 -17.96 0.90
CA THR A 139 4.16 -17.98 -0.43
C THR A 139 5.07 -18.55 -1.53
N ALA A 140 6.39 -18.50 -1.36
CA ALA A 140 7.32 -19.13 -2.31
C ALA A 140 7.24 -20.66 -2.26
N VAL A 141 6.95 -21.24 -1.10
CA VAL A 141 6.78 -22.70 -0.95
C VAL A 141 5.52 -23.14 -1.69
N VAL A 142 4.41 -22.41 -1.52
CA VAL A 142 3.18 -22.63 -2.30
C VAL A 142 3.48 -22.53 -3.80
N GLY A 143 4.16 -21.48 -4.23
CA GLY A 143 4.56 -21.29 -5.63
C GLY A 143 5.39 -22.46 -6.18
N LYS A 144 6.31 -23.00 -5.39
CA LYS A 144 7.13 -24.17 -5.76
C LYS A 144 6.28 -25.42 -6.02
N HIS A 145 5.26 -25.70 -5.19
CA HIS A 145 4.34 -26.82 -5.41
C HIS A 145 3.51 -26.62 -6.70
N ILE A 146 2.98 -25.41 -6.92
CA ILE A 146 2.22 -25.08 -8.12
C ILE A 146 3.07 -25.29 -9.39
N LEU A 147 4.31 -24.80 -9.42
CA LEU A 147 5.21 -24.97 -10.57
C LEU A 147 5.53 -26.44 -10.87
N ARG A 148 5.49 -27.31 -9.86
CA ARG A 148 5.66 -28.76 -10.00
C ARG A 148 4.37 -29.51 -10.34
N ARG A 149 3.24 -28.80 -10.48
CA ARG A 149 1.88 -29.37 -10.61
C ARG A 149 1.49 -30.28 -9.43
N ASP A 150 2.12 -30.07 -8.27
CA ASP A 150 1.77 -30.73 -7.02
C ASP A 150 0.65 -29.93 -6.34
N TRP A 151 -0.57 -30.08 -6.84
CA TRP A 151 -1.74 -29.33 -6.37
C TRP A 151 -2.09 -29.67 -4.92
N GLU A 152 -1.96 -30.94 -4.55
CA GLU A 152 -2.25 -31.41 -3.21
C GLU A 152 -1.27 -30.82 -2.19
N GLY A 153 0.04 -30.80 -2.52
CA GLY A 153 1.06 -30.12 -1.72
C GLY A 153 0.81 -28.62 -1.60
N ALA A 154 0.41 -27.95 -2.68
CA ALA A 154 0.09 -26.52 -2.64
C ALA A 154 -1.09 -26.23 -1.70
N ILE A 155 -2.17 -27.02 -1.79
CA ILE A 155 -3.36 -26.88 -0.92
C ILE A 155 -2.99 -27.14 0.53
N ARG A 156 -2.22 -28.20 0.83
CA ARG A 156 -1.76 -28.49 2.19
C ARG A 156 -1.02 -27.32 2.81
N VAL A 157 -0.09 -26.71 2.07
CA VAL A 157 0.69 -25.57 2.57
C VAL A 157 -0.18 -24.32 2.76
N ILE A 158 -1.17 -24.08 1.89
CA ILE A 158 -2.12 -22.97 2.06
C ILE A 158 -2.99 -23.17 3.31
N LEU A 159 -3.39 -24.42 3.59
CA LEU A 159 -4.27 -24.76 4.72
C LEU A 159 -3.52 -25.00 6.03
N SER A 160 -2.19 -25.17 6.00
CA SER A 160 -1.38 -25.32 7.20
C SER A 160 -1.30 -23.97 7.94
N ASN A 161 -2.28 -23.72 8.80
CA ASN A 161 -2.25 -22.68 9.83
C ASN A 161 -1.50 -23.21 11.05
N GLU A 162 -0.17 -23.16 11.05
CA GLU A 162 0.53 -23.26 12.33
C GLU A 162 0.25 -21.94 13.09
N HIS A 163 -0.60 -22.05 14.13
CA HIS A 163 -1.12 -21.03 15.06
C HIS A 163 -2.50 -20.44 14.74
N LEU A 164 -3.55 -21.21 15.08
CA LEU A 164 -4.72 -20.63 15.75
C LEU A 164 -4.43 -20.63 17.26
N PRO A 165 -4.17 -19.48 17.92
CA PRO A 165 -4.22 -19.41 19.37
C PRO A 165 -5.70 -19.52 19.78
N GLY A 166 -6.13 -20.72 20.19
CA GLY A 166 -7.52 -20.96 20.52
C GLY A 166 -7.91 -22.35 21.03
N GLU A 167 -6.99 -23.32 21.12
CA GLU A 167 -7.27 -24.57 21.84
C GLU A 167 -6.39 -24.63 23.09
N GLU A 168 -7.01 -24.32 24.23
CA GLU A 168 -6.53 -24.80 25.53
C GLU A 168 -6.45 -26.33 25.46
N VAL A 169 -5.24 -26.87 25.58
CA VAL A 169 -5.06 -28.27 25.97
C VAL A 169 -4.57 -28.23 27.41
N ILE A 170 -5.40 -28.81 28.27
CA ILE A 170 -5.30 -28.99 29.72
C ILE A 170 -3.87 -29.26 30.20
#